data_AF-A0A6V7KWL3-F1
#
_entry.id   AF-A0A6V7KWL3-F1
#
_cell.length_a   1.000
_cell.length_b   1.000
_cell.length_c   1.000
_cell.angle_alpha   90.00
_cell.angle_beta   90.00
_cell.angle_gamma   90.00
#
_symmetry.space_group_name_H-M   'P 1'
#
loop_
_entity.id
_entity.type
_entity.pdbx_description
1 polymer ?
#
loop_
_entity_poly.entity_id
_entity_poly.type
_entity_poly.pdbx_seq_one_letter_code
_entity_poly.pdbx_strand_id
1 'polypeptide(L)' 'MVVVIIRSVGNWLVKMEKIGVVGGGIVGVTAAVAIKEAFPWCKVVIFGETFTPNTTGDGAAGLWTPFLCGDTPQADIV' A
#
# COMPACT_ATOMS: atom_id res chain seq x y z
N MET A 1 4.01 -8.10 -1.57
CA MET A 1 3.33 -7.94 -2.88
C MET A 1 1.98 -7.29 -2.62
N VAL A 2 1.69 -6.13 -3.21
CA VAL A 2 0.37 -5.49 -3.16
C VAL A 2 -0.31 -5.72 -4.51
N VAL A 3 -1.55 -6.19 -4.49
CA VAL A 3 -2.39 -6.25 -5.69
C VAL A 3 -3.47 -5.19 -5.53
N VAL A 4 -3.51 -4.25 -6.48
CA VAL A 4 -4.55 -3.23 -6.57
C VAL A 4 -5.49 -3.65 -7.70
N ILE A 5 -6.76 -3.88 -7.36
CA ILE A 5 -7.79 -4.23 -8.35
C ILE A 5 -8.70 -3.03 -8.54
N ILE A 6 -8.70 -2.48 -9.75
CA ILE A 6 -9.64 -1.43 -10.18
C ILE A 6 -10.71 -2.13 -11.02
N ARG A 7 -11.96 -2.12 -10.55
CA ARG A 7 -13.08 -2.68 -11.32
C ARG A 7 -14.15 -1.62 -11.53
N SER A 8 -14.15 -1.00 -12.71
CA SER A 8 -15.28 -0.20 -13.17
C SER A 8 -16.33 -1.14 -13.79
N VAL A 9 -17.55 -1.15 -13.25
CA VAL A 9 -18.63 -2.04 -13.69
C VAL A 9 -19.84 -1.22 -14.17
N GLY A 10 -19.76 -0.56 -15.33
CA GLY A 10 -20.93 0.00 -16.04
C GLY A 10 -21.51 1.36 -15.57
N ASN A 11 -22.01 2.07 -16.60
CA ASN A 11 -22.67 3.38 -16.75
C ASN A 11 -21.94 4.65 -16.27
N TRP A 12 -21.80 5.61 -17.20
CA TRP A 12 -20.83 6.72 -17.19
C TRP A 12 -21.27 8.01 -16.46
N LEU A 13 -22.49 8.07 -15.94
CA LEU A 13 -23.07 9.36 -15.54
C LEU A 13 -22.79 9.77 -14.08
N VAL A 14 -22.48 8.83 -13.18
CA VAL A 14 -21.97 9.12 -11.83
C VAL A 14 -21.49 7.82 -11.21
N LYS A 15 -20.17 7.59 -11.09
CA LYS A 15 -19.67 6.45 -10.32
C LYS A 15 -18.42 6.79 -9.54
N MET A 16 -18.56 6.79 -8.22
CA MET A 16 -17.43 6.68 -7.30
C MET A 16 -16.74 5.33 -7.58
N GLU A 17 -15.54 5.36 -8.16
CA GLU A 17 -14.78 4.14 -8.43
C GLU A 17 -14.38 3.47 -7.12
N LYS A 18 -14.45 2.14 -7.09
CA LYS A 18 -14.09 1.33 -5.93
C LYS A 18 -12.75 0.66 -6.20
N ILE A 19 -11.78 0.92 -5.33
CA ILE A 19 -10.44 0.36 -5.44
C ILE A 19 -10.24 -0.61 -4.27
N GLY A 20 -9.95 -1.87 -4.62
CA GLY A 20 -9.60 -2.90 -3.65
C GLY A 20 -8.08 -2.99 -3.50
N VAL A 21 -7.59 -2.89 -2.26
CA VAL A 21 -6.20 -3.13 -1.90
C VAL A 21 -6.11 -4.42 -1.10
N VAL A 22 -5.31 -5.38 -1.56
CA VAL A 22 -5.10 -6.64 -0.85
C VAL A 22 -3.81 -6.57 -0.03
N GLY A 23 -3.94 -6.70 1.29
CA GLY A 23 -2.88 -6.65 2.29
C GLY A 23 -3.14 -5.57 3.37
N GLY A 24 -3.33 -5.99 4.62
CA GLY A 24 -3.53 -5.10 5.78
C GLY A 24 -2.25 -4.63 6.49
N GLY A 25 -1.07 -5.04 5.99
CA GLY A 25 0.22 -4.60 6.53
C GLY A 25 0.68 -3.25 6.00
N ILE A 26 1.83 -2.77 6.49
CA ILE A 26 2.35 -1.42 6.22
C ILE A 26 2.31 -1.01 4.75
N VAL A 27 2.73 -1.88 3.82
CA VAL A 27 2.76 -1.59 2.38
C VAL A 27 1.35 -1.44 1.79
N GLY A 28 0.39 -2.25 2.24
CA GLY A 28 -0.98 -2.17 1.73
C GLY A 28 -1.73 -0.96 2.27
N VAL A 29 -1.53 -0.63 3.55
CA VAL A 29 -2.13 0.57 4.17
C VAL A 29 -1.55 1.85 3.54
N THR A 30 -0.24 1.94 3.35
CA THR A 30 0.37 3.14 2.72
C THR A 30 -0.03 3.27 1.25
N ALA A 31 -0.16 2.17 0.51
CA ALA A 31 -0.71 2.20 -0.84
C ALA A 31 -2.16 2.70 -0.87
N ALA A 32 -3.00 2.26 0.07
CA ALA A 32 -4.39 2.72 0.19
C ALA A 32 -4.49 4.23 0.48
N VAL A 33 -3.61 4.74 1.34
CA VAL A 33 -3.48 6.17 1.63
C VAL A 33 -3.07 6.94 0.38
N ALA A 34 -1.99 6.53 -0.29
CA ALA A 34 -1.51 7.18 -1.51
C ALA A 34 -2.58 7.21 -2.62
N ILE A 35 -3.34 6.12 -2.79
CA ILE A 35 -4.48 6.07 -3.72
C ILE A 35 -5.56 7.08 -3.32
N LYS A 36 -5.91 7.17 -2.04
CA LYS A 36 -6.96 8.07 -1.56
C LYS A 36 -6.56 9.55 -1.70
N GLU A 37 -5.28 9.86 -1.49
CA GLU A 37 -4.72 11.21 -1.67
C GLU A 37 -4.69 11.61 -3.15
N ALA A 38 -4.24 10.70 -4.04
CA ALA A 38 -4.20 10.95 -5.48
C ALA A 38 -5.60 11.00 -6.11
N PHE A 39 -6.55 10.20 -5.59
CA PHE A 39 -7.91 10.10 -6.11
C PHE A 39 -8.95 10.25 -4.98
N PRO A 40 -9.18 11.48 -4.46
CA PRO A 40 -10.10 11.70 -3.33
C PRO A 40 -11.54 11.24 -3.60
N TRP A 41 -11.94 11.18 -4.87
CA TRP A 41 -13.24 10.73 -5.35
C TRP A 41 -13.41 9.20 -5.37
N CYS A 42 -12.35 8.41 -5.19
CA CYS A 42 -12.49 6.96 -5.13
C CYS A 42 -12.86 6.48 -3.72
N LYS A 43 -13.50 5.31 -3.64
CA LYS A 43 -13.69 4.55 -2.40
C LYS A 43 -12.63 3.45 -2.34
N VAL A 44 -11.70 3.56 -1.40
CA VAL A 44 -10.67 2.55 -1.17
C VAL A 44 -11.15 1.57 -0.10
N VAL A 45 -10.98 0.28 -0.35
CA VAL A 45 -11.29 -0.80 0.59
C VAL A 45 -10.06 -1.69 0.71
N ILE A 46 -9.60 -1.92 1.94
CA ILE A 46 -8.46 -2.81 2.24
C ILE A 46 -9.01 -4.17 2.64
N PHE A 47 -8.52 -5.22 2.00
CA PHE A 47 -8.79 -6.61 2.33
C PHE A 47 -7.55 -7.23 2.95
N GLY A 48 -7.68 -7.92 4.07
CA GLY A 48 -6.57 -8.60 4.72
C GLY A 48 -7.08 -9.77 5.56
N GLU A 49 -6.31 -10.86 5.58
CA GLU A 49 -6.53 -11.98 6.51
C GLU A 49 -6.22 -11.54 7.94
N THR A 50 -5.15 -10.76 8.11
CA THR A 50 -4.76 -10.14 9.39
C THR A 50 -4.56 -8.64 9.23
N PHE A 51 -4.73 -7.93 10.35
CA PHE A 51 -4.45 -6.51 10.53
C PHE A 51 -3.55 -6.32 11.75
N THR A 52 -3.03 -5.10 11.96
CA THR A 52 -2.30 -4.74 13.18
C THR A 52 -3.09 -5.18 14.42
N PRO A 53 -2.46 -5.86 15.40
CA PRO A 53 -1.01 -6.01 15.59
C PRO A 53 -0.40 -7.32 15.05
N ASN A 54 -1.04 -8.01 14.10
CA ASN A 54 -0.67 -9.36 13.67
C ASN A 54 -0.15 -9.45 12.22
N THR A 55 0.43 -8.36 11.71
CA THR A 55 1.08 -8.33 10.39
C THR A 55 2.59 -8.48 10.54
N THR A 56 3.28 -8.89 9.48
CA THR A 56 4.76 -8.91 9.47
C THR A 56 5.38 -7.56 9.79
N GLY A 57 4.67 -6.46 9.49
CA GLY A 57 5.13 -5.11 9.79
C GLY A 57 5.15 -4.79 11.29
N ASP A 58 4.26 -5.40 12.09
CA ASP A 58 4.16 -5.12 13.53
C ASP A 58 5.34 -5.71 14.32
N GLY A 59 5.97 -6.77 13.80
CA GLY A 59 7.19 -7.38 14.35
C GLY A 59 8.49 -6.90 13.70
N ALA A 60 8.44 -5.96 12.75
CA ALA A 60 9.61 -5.48 12.05
C ALA A 60 10.46 -4.53 12.94
N ALA A 61 11.78 -4.53 12.75
CA ALA A 61 12.70 -3.70 13.53
C ALA A 61 12.57 -2.18 13.26
N GLY A 62 11.90 -1.78 12.18
CA GLY A 62 11.71 -0.37 11.82
C GLY A 62 12.95 0.35 11.27
N LEU A 63 14.01 -0.39 10.91
CA LEU A 63 15.21 0.18 10.29
C LEU A 63 14.92 0.63 8.85
N TRP A 64 15.39 1.83 8.50
CA TRP A 64 15.32 2.34 7.14
C TRP A 64 16.72 2.39 6.54
N THR A 65 17.01 1.43 5.66
CA THR A 65 18.22 1.36 4.83
C THR A 65 18.01 0.30 3.75
N PRO A 66 18.59 0.44 2.54
CA PRO A 66 18.53 -0.62 1.54
C PRO A 66 19.34 -1.85 2.00
N PHE A 67 18.76 -3.05 1.84
CA PHE A 67 19.36 -4.30 2.34
C PHE A 67 20.63 -4.74 1.58
N LEU A 68 20.82 -4.30 0.33
CA LEU A 68 21.90 -4.78 -0.56
C LEU A 68 22.69 -3.62 -1.19
N CYS A 69 23.37 -2.84 -0.35
CA CYS A 69 24.16 -1.70 -0.82
C CYS A 69 25.53 -2.09 -1.42
N GLY A 70 26.02 -3.33 -1.24
CA GLY A 70 27.30 -3.77 -1.81
C GLY A 70 28.48 -2.86 -1.40
N ASP A 71 29.31 -2.46 -2.36
CA ASP A 71 30.43 -1.54 -2.16
C ASP A 71 30.02 -0.05 -2.25
N THR A 72 28.72 0.26 -2.21
CA THR A 72 28.25 1.65 -2.24
C THR A 72 28.82 2.39 -1.02
N PRO A 73 29.53 3.52 -1.20
CA PRO A 73 30.07 4.28 -0.09
C PRO A 73 28.97 4.68 0.89
N GLN A 74 29.27 4.65 2.20
CA GLN A 74 28.28 4.96 3.25
C GLN A 74 27.68 6.37 3.09
N ALA A 75 28.42 7.32 2.54
CA ALA A 75 27.94 8.67 2.26
C ALA A 75 26.84 8.72 1.19
N ASP A 76 26.76 7.71 0.33
CA ASP A 76 25.78 7.58 -0.75
C ASP A 76 24.59 6.67 -0.36
N ILE A 77 24.70 5.98 0.77
CA ILE A 77 23.61 5.22 1.40
C ILE A 77 22.88 6.18 2.34
N VAL A 78 21.83 6.80 1.80
CA VAL A 78 20.92 7.70 2.52
C VAL A 78 20.27 7.01 3.70
#